data_AF-A0AB73IRL1-F1
#
_entry.id   AF-A0AB73IRL1-F1
#
_cell.length_a   1.000
_cell.length_b   1.000
_cell.length_c   1.000
_cell.angle_alpha   90.00
_cell.angle_beta   90.00
_cell.angle_gamma   90.00
#
_symmetry.space_group_name_H-M   'P 1'
#
loop_
_entity.id
_entity.type
_entity.pdbx_description
1 polymer ?
#
loop_
_entity_poly.entity_id
_entity_poly.type
_entity_poly.pdbx_seq_one_letter_code
_entity_poly.pdbx_strand_id
1 'polypeptide(L)'
;MKIKCYLRQEFVVGGFTRARGARSGVHSLLLGVHDKDGSLRYAGSVRPYFTSRAATAFVARANAVRSDSAAFYNLPKPEKDRDYLWIEPSIVVECSFLEWTPGGEVRHLVFHAVRDDKPAAAVTEETMVAIEGGEPVEIDAGSTREVPGPKGSLRIAGLRITNPQRVMDEVTGHTKRELVEYYAAIAQWALPHLHNRPLALVRAPDGITGELFFQKHSEKGRIPGVTELPPELHPRHPPLLVANSEEALVGLARMSVVEIHTWNAAAPDLEHPDRIIFDLDPDPALPWTAMLEAASLMKVALDEIGLRSFPKTSGGEGFHIVVPLTRRQGWSEAKAFARSCEAYGAGRAAAIFGSAWP
;
A
#
# COMPACT_ATOMS: atom_id res chain seq x y z
N MET A 1 11.99 10.24 12.39
CA MET A 1 11.97 9.13 13.37
C MET A 1 10.61 9.12 14.14
N LYS A 2 9.82 8.00 14.12
CA LYS A 2 8.66 7.59 15.00
C LYS A 2 8.03 6.28 14.46
N ILE A 3 8.13 5.13 15.16
CA ILE A 3 7.48 3.86 14.76
C ILE A 3 5.98 3.86 15.00
N LYS A 4 5.30 4.70 14.21
CA LYS A 4 3.92 4.39 13.90
C LYS A 4 3.90 3.10 13.07
N CYS A 5 3.78 1.97 13.76
CA CYS A 5 3.23 0.76 13.17
C CYS A 5 1.80 1.09 12.80
N TYR A 6 1.62 1.75 11.66
CA TYR A 6 0.30 2.13 11.23
C TYR A 6 -0.47 0.86 10.89
N LEU A 7 -1.53 0.60 11.66
CA LEU A 7 -2.62 -0.24 11.21
C LEU A 7 -3.18 0.41 9.93
N ARG A 8 -3.49 -0.38 8.91
CA ARG A 8 -3.96 0.12 7.61
C ARG A 8 -5.22 -0.63 7.22
N GLN A 9 -6.34 0.08 7.18
CA GLN A 9 -7.66 -0.47 6.90
C GLN A 9 -8.47 0.51 6.04
N GLU A 10 -9.62 0.07 5.55
CA GLU A 10 -10.59 0.97 4.94
C GLU A 10 -11.49 1.67 5.96
N PHE A 11 -11.94 2.87 5.62
CA PHE A 11 -12.93 3.65 6.35
C PHE A 11 -14.00 4.16 5.38
N VAL A 12 -15.21 4.36 5.88
CA VAL A 12 -16.33 4.94 5.12
C VAL A 12 -16.37 6.45 5.34
N VAL A 13 -16.58 7.23 4.27
CA VAL A 13 -16.73 8.68 4.35
C VAL A 13 -18.20 9.02 4.57
N GLY A 14 -18.54 9.52 5.75
CA GLY A 14 -19.89 10.01 6.08
C GLY A 14 -20.07 11.53 5.92
N GLY A 15 -18.99 12.23 5.56
CA GLY A 15 -19.01 13.66 5.28
C GLY A 15 -17.62 14.23 5.01
N PHE A 16 -17.55 15.53 4.77
CA PHE A 16 -16.30 16.27 4.64
C PHE A 16 -16.44 17.69 5.18
N THR A 17 -15.32 18.30 5.56
CA THR A 17 -15.25 19.70 5.96
C THR A 17 -14.64 20.56 4.86
N ARG A 18 -14.97 21.85 4.87
CA ARG A 18 -14.30 22.90 4.09
C ARG A 18 -14.13 24.15 4.95
N ALA A 19 -13.30 25.09 4.52
CA ALA A 19 -13.20 26.39 5.19
C ALA A 19 -14.58 27.10 5.18
N ARG A 20 -14.96 27.71 6.30
CA ARG A 20 -16.27 28.39 6.46
C ARG A 20 -16.52 29.37 5.31
N GLY A 21 -17.62 29.19 4.58
CA GLY A 21 -18.01 30.06 3.46
C GLY A 21 -17.29 29.80 2.12
N ALA A 22 -16.37 28.84 2.04
CA ALA A 22 -15.79 28.41 0.76
C ALA A 22 -16.87 27.76 -0.13
N ARG A 23 -16.89 28.08 -1.43
CA ARG A 23 -17.89 27.51 -2.37
C ARG A 23 -17.55 26.11 -2.86
N SER A 24 -16.28 25.72 -2.81
CA SER A 24 -15.74 24.44 -3.29
C SER A 24 -14.51 24.01 -2.48
N GLY A 25 -14.02 22.81 -2.75
CA GLY A 25 -12.83 22.23 -2.11
C GLY A 25 -13.15 21.33 -0.91
N VAL A 26 -12.14 20.53 -0.53
CA VAL A 26 -12.18 19.59 0.60
C VAL A 26 -11.03 19.95 1.55
N HIS A 27 -11.33 20.11 2.83
CA HIS A 27 -10.32 20.33 3.86
C HIS A 27 -9.95 19.02 4.56
N SER A 28 -10.96 18.30 5.07
CA SER A 28 -10.81 16.97 5.69
C SER A 28 -11.99 16.08 5.32
N LEU A 29 -11.76 14.78 5.21
CA LEU A 29 -12.79 13.75 5.15
C LEU A 29 -13.15 13.30 6.57
N LEU A 30 -14.44 13.11 6.83
CA LEU A 30 -14.97 12.57 8.08
C LEU A 30 -15.16 11.06 7.90
N LEU A 31 -14.43 10.28 8.68
CA LEU A 31 -14.30 8.83 8.52
C LEU A 31 -15.07 8.07 9.58
N GLY A 32 -15.55 6.88 9.23
CA GLY A 32 -16.15 5.93 10.16
C GLY A 32 -15.98 4.47 9.76
N VAL A 33 -16.44 3.59 10.63
CA VAL A 33 -16.53 2.14 10.43
C VAL A 33 -17.90 1.66 10.85
N HIS A 34 -18.37 0.55 10.27
CA HIS A 34 -19.61 -0.07 10.70
C HIS A 34 -19.36 -0.98 11.91
N ASP A 35 -20.16 -0.81 12.96
CA ASP A 35 -20.25 -1.76 14.07
C ASP A 35 -21.14 -2.95 13.68
N LYS A 36 -21.18 -3.99 14.52
CA LYS A 36 -21.83 -5.29 14.19
C LYS A 36 -23.33 -5.22 13.93
N ASP A 37 -23.99 -4.15 14.37
CA ASP A 37 -25.41 -3.88 14.14
C ASP A 37 -25.68 -3.09 12.84
N GLY A 38 -24.62 -2.74 12.10
CA GLY A 38 -24.70 -1.93 10.89
C GLY A 38 -24.77 -0.42 11.14
N SER A 39 -24.66 0.04 12.39
CA SER A 39 -24.55 1.47 12.69
C SER A 39 -23.17 2.01 12.31
N LEU A 40 -23.11 3.25 11.84
CA LEU A 40 -21.85 3.88 11.44
C LEU A 40 -21.28 4.72 12.59
N ARG A 41 -20.14 4.29 13.12
CA ARG A 41 -19.35 5.01 14.13
C ARG A 41 -18.39 5.97 13.46
N TYR A 42 -18.38 7.23 13.85
CA TYR A 42 -17.29 8.16 13.53
C TYR A 42 -15.99 7.67 14.19
N ALA A 43 -14.95 7.52 13.38
CA ALA A 43 -13.64 7.01 13.76
C ALA A 43 -12.53 8.06 13.67
N GLY A 44 -12.73 9.19 12.97
CA GLY A 44 -11.73 10.25 12.89
C GLY A 44 -11.85 11.13 11.66
N SER A 45 -10.92 12.07 11.51
CA SER A 45 -10.84 12.96 10.35
C SER A 45 -9.47 12.87 9.70
N VAL A 46 -9.40 12.83 8.38
CA VAL A 46 -8.15 12.81 7.62
C VAL A 46 -8.11 13.92 6.58
N ARG A 47 -6.92 14.50 6.36
CA ARG A 47 -6.70 15.43 5.25
C ARG A 47 -6.32 14.63 3.99
N PRO A 48 -7.12 14.66 2.91
CA PRO A 48 -6.76 13.97 1.67
C PRO A 48 -5.74 14.76 0.87
N TYR A 49 -4.84 14.06 0.18
CA TYR A 49 -3.92 14.65 -0.80
C TYR A 49 -4.54 14.57 -2.20
N PHE A 50 -5.55 15.42 -2.45
CA PHE A 50 -6.18 15.50 -3.76
C PHE A 50 -5.48 16.52 -4.67
N THR A 51 -5.19 16.12 -5.91
CA THR A 51 -4.92 17.07 -7.01
C THR A 51 -6.17 17.89 -7.30
N SER A 52 -6.03 19.04 -7.98
CA SER A 52 -7.17 19.91 -8.32
C SER A 52 -8.28 19.16 -9.07
N ARG A 53 -7.92 18.22 -9.95
CA ARG A 53 -8.87 17.35 -10.67
C ARG A 53 -9.54 16.34 -9.73
N ALA A 54 -8.78 15.64 -8.90
CA ALA A 54 -9.31 14.68 -7.94
C ALA A 54 -10.24 15.34 -6.91
N ALA A 55 -9.91 16.55 -6.44
CA ALA A 55 -10.77 17.32 -5.53
C ALA A 55 -12.10 17.70 -6.19
N THR A 56 -12.08 18.10 -7.47
CA THR A 56 -13.31 18.38 -8.24
C THR A 56 -14.14 17.12 -8.46
N ALA A 57 -13.52 15.99 -8.82
CA ALA A 57 -14.20 14.71 -9.02
C ALA A 57 -14.83 14.19 -7.72
N PHE A 58 -14.08 14.24 -6.61
CA PHE A 58 -14.60 13.89 -5.28
C PHE A 58 -15.79 14.78 -4.90
N VAL A 59 -15.69 16.11 -5.06
CA VAL A 59 -16.79 17.03 -4.74
C VAL A 59 -18.01 16.79 -5.63
N ALA A 60 -17.84 16.44 -6.90
CA ALA A 60 -18.95 16.08 -7.78
C ALA A 60 -19.66 14.80 -7.29
N ARG A 61 -18.90 13.75 -6.95
CA ARG A 61 -19.43 12.50 -6.38
C ARG A 61 -20.11 12.74 -5.03
N ALA A 62 -19.48 13.47 -4.12
CA ALA A 62 -20.02 13.80 -2.81
C ALA A 62 -21.31 14.64 -2.89
N ASN A 63 -21.44 15.54 -3.87
CA ASN A 63 -22.70 16.27 -4.12
C ASN A 63 -23.81 15.36 -4.65
N ALA A 64 -23.49 14.29 -5.39
CA ALA A 64 -24.47 13.35 -5.92
C ALA A 64 -25.07 12.43 -4.83
N VAL A 65 -24.33 12.21 -3.74
CA VAL A 65 -24.77 11.43 -2.55
C VAL A 65 -24.92 12.32 -1.32
N ARG A 66 -25.34 13.57 -1.49
CA ARG A 66 -25.45 14.54 -0.38
C ARG A 66 -26.63 14.22 0.53
N SER A 67 -26.38 14.31 1.85
CA SER A 67 -27.41 14.13 2.89
C SER A 67 -27.63 15.44 3.67
N ASP A 68 -28.84 15.63 4.17
CA ASP A 68 -29.18 16.73 5.10
C ASP A 68 -28.78 16.40 6.55
N SER A 69 -28.63 15.12 6.89
CA SER A 69 -28.23 14.63 8.21
C SER A 69 -26.94 13.79 8.14
N ALA A 70 -26.20 13.79 9.25
CA ALA A 70 -25.03 12.94 9.41
C ALA A 70 -25.43 11.47 9.59
N ALA A 71 -24.71 10.56 8.94
CA ALA A 71 -24.87 9.12 9.15
C ALA A 71 -24.21 8.59 10.44
N PHE A 72 -23.33 9.37 11.07
CA PHE A 72 -22.65 8.97 12.30
C PHE A 72 -23.56 9.09 13.53
N TYR A 73 -23.64 8.05 14.35
CA TYR A 73 -24.38 8.13 15.62
C TYR A 73 -23.62 8.96 16.69
N ASN A 74 -22.29 9.00 16.63
CA ASN A 74 -21.41 9.82 17.47
C ASN A 74 -20.80 10.97 16.65
N LEU A 75 -21.40 12.16 16.68
CA LEU A 75 -20.96 13.27 15.83
C LEU A 75 -19.58 13.84 16.23
N PRO A 76 -18.73 14.25 15.26
CA PRO A 76 -17.51 14.99 15.56
C PRO A 76 -17.81 16.34 16.20
N LYS A 77 -16.92 16.80 17.09
CA LYS A 77 -17.03 18.12 17.72
C LYS A 77 -16.85 19.23 16.67
N PRO A 78 -17.82 20.14 16.47
CA PRO A 78 -17.73 21.16 15.43
C PRO A 78 -16.56 22.14 15.63
N GLU A 79 -15.81 22.37 14.57
CA GLU A 79 -14.80 23.43 14.50
C GLU A 79 -15.45 24.77 14.11
N LYS A 80 -15.05 25.87 14.77
CA LYS A 80 -15.64 27.19 14.51
C LYS A 80 -15.45 27.66 13.06
N ASP A 81 -14.34 27.30 12.42
CA ASP A 81 -13.94 27.87 11.12
C ASP A 81 -14.16 26.89 9.95
N ARG A 82 -15.07 25.93 10.14
CA ARG A 82 -15.39 24.90 9.15
C ARG A 82 -16.89 24.81 8.88
N ASP A 83 -17.24 24.61 7.61
CA ASP A 83 -18.55 24.07 7.22
C ASP A 83 -18.43 22.54 7.18
N TYR A 84 -19.44 21.85 7.70
CA TYR A 84 -19.57 20.39 7.66
C TYR A 84 -20.62 20.02 6.59
N LEU A 85 -20.27 19.13 5.67
CA LEU A 85 -21.15 18.63 4.63
C LEU A 85 -21.30 17.11 4.78
N TRP A 86 -22.54 16.66 4.96
CA TRP A 86 -22.87 15.24 5.15
C TRP A 86 -23.17 14.58 3.81
N ILE A 87 -22.79 13.31 3.71
CA ILE A 87 -23.06 12.46 2.55
C ILE A 87 -23.57 11.10 3.00
N GLU A 88 -24.29 10.41 2.13
CA GLU A 88 -24.60 9.00 2.34
C GLU A 88 -23.30 8.18 2.40
N PRO A 89 -23.18 7.24 3.37
CA PRO A 89 -21.95 6.51 3.66
C PRO A 89 -21.68 5.42 2.61
N SER A 90 -21.38 5.85 1.39
CA SER A 90 -21.22 5.02 0.18
C SER A 90 -19.81 5.09 -0.42
N ILE A 91 -19.01 6.09 -0.03
CA ILE A 91 -17.63 6.27 -0.47
C ILE A 91 -16.70 5.63 0.56
N VAL A 92 -15.80 4.76 0.11
CA VAL A 92 -14.78 4.12 0.96
C VAL A 92 -13.42 4.73 0.64
N VAL A 93 -12.56 4.85 1.64
CA VAL A 93 -11.16 5.31 1.52
C VAL A 93 -10.25 4.40 2.33
N GLU A 94 -9.01 4.21 1.90
CA GLU A 94 -8.00 3.51 2.70
C GLU A 94 -7.13 4.52 3.45
N CYS A 95 -6.93 4.30 4.75
CA CYS A 95 -6.09 5.14 5.59
C CYS A 95 -5.18 4.28 6.48
N SER A 96 -3.98 4.79 6.77
CA SER A 96 -3.08 4.20 7.76
C SER A 96 -3.08 5.05 9.03
N PHE A 97 -3.16 4.42 10.21
CA PHE A 97 -3.36 5.07 11.51
C PHE A 97 -2.58 4.32 12.61
N LEU A 98 -2.09 5.02 13.62
CA LEU A 98 -1.20 4.46 14.65
C LEU A 98 -1.89 3.38 15.50
N GLU A 99 -3.07 3.71 16.02
CA GLU A 99 -3.77 2.93 17.03
C GLU A 99 -5.25 3.33 17.07
N TRP A 100 -6.09 2.42 17.54
CA TRP A 100 -7.43 2.72 18.01
C TRP A 100 -7.38 3.24 19.46
N THR A 101 -8.17 4.26 19.76
CA THR A 101 -8.38 4.74 21.13
C THR A 101 -9.50 3.96 21.82
N PRO A 102 -9.57 3.95 23.17
CA PRO A 102 -10.69 3.34 23.91
C PRO A 102 -12.07 3.94 23.58
N GLY A 103 -12.12 5.12 22.96
CA GLY A 103 -13.36 5.75 22.49
C GLY A 103 -13.76 5.37 21.06
N GLY A 104 -13.03 4.47 20.40
CA GLY A 104 -13.33 4.05 19.03
C GLY A 104 -12.91 5.05 17.94
N GLU A 105 -12.06 6.03 18.26
CA GLU A 105 -11.41 6.91 17.28
C GLU A 105 -9.97 6.45 16.97
N VAL A 106 -9.47 6.71 15.78
CA VAL A 106 -8.10 6.37 15.35
C VAL A 106 -7.14 7.56 15.37
N ARG A 107 -5.89 7.33 15.75
CA ARG A 107 -4.85 8.37 15.86
C ARG A 107 -3.90 8.39 14.67
N HIS A 108 -3.45 9.59 14.30
CA HIS A 108 -2.47 9.82 13.22
C HIS A 108 -2.86 9.19 11.86
N LEU A 109 -4.12 9.40 11.46
CA LEU A 109 -4.62 9.08 10.12
C LEU A 109 -3.76 9.71 9.02
N VAL A 110 -3.40 8.90 8.03
CA VAL A 110 -2.82 9.30 6.74
C VAL A 110 -3.69 8.70 5.63
N PHE A 111 -4.18 9.55 4.73
CA PHE A 111 -4.99 9.14 3.58
C PHE A 111 -4.10 8.51 2.50
N HIS A 112 -4.52 7.37 1.94
CA HIS A 112 -3.86 6.75 0.80
C HIS A 112 -4.65 6.92 -0.49
N ALA A 113 -5.87 6.37 -0.56
CA ALA A 113 -6.67 6.35 -1.79
C ALA A 113 -8.18 6.24 -1.51
N VAL A 114 -8.99 6.56 -2.52
CA VAL A 114 -10.42 6.17 -2.58
C VAL A 114 -10.51 4.70 -3.02
N ARG A 115 -11.49 3.96 -2.49
CA ARG A 115 -11.71 2.53 -2.73
C ARG A 115 -13.08 2.35 -3.38
N ASP A 116 -13.09 1.98 -4.66
CA ASP A 116 -14.30 1.70 -5.44
C ASP A 116 -14.62 0.20 -5.57
N ASP A 117 -13.74 -0.65 -5.04
CA ASP A 117 -13.81 -2.11 -5.08
C ASP A 117 -14.53 -2.74 -3.88
N LYS A 118 -14.79 -1.97 -2.81
CA LYS A 118 -15.40 -2.45 -1.56
C LYS A 118 -16.70 -1.70 -1.27
N PRO A 119 -17.86 -2.38 -1.10
CA PRO A 119 -19.08 -1.71 -0.66
C PRO A 119 -18.92 -1.23 0.77
N ALA A 120 -19.38 -0.03 1.08
CA ALA A 120 -19.18 0.60 2.39
C ALA A 120 -19.67 -0.26 3.58
N ALA A 121 -20.78 -0.99 3.41
CA ALA A 121 -21.30 -1.91 4.41
C ALA A 121 -20.36 -3.07 4.79
N ALA A 122 -19.34 -3.38 3.98
CA ALA A 122 -18.33 -4.40 4.28
C ALA A 122 -17.09 -3.84 5.01
N VAL A 123 -17.13 -2.59 5.46
CA VAL A 123 -16.03 -1.91 6.17
C VAL A 123 -16.28 -1.96 7.68
N THR A 124 -15.71 -2.98 8.31
CA THR A 124 -15.72 -3.21 9.77
C THR A 124 -14.29 -3.14 10.32
N GLU A 125 -14.16 -2.96 11.64
CA GLU A 125 -12.87 -3.02 12.35
C GLU A 125 -12.21 -4.41 12.23
N GLU A 126 -10.93 -4.47 11.83
CA GLU A 126 -10.20 -5.73 11.62
C GLU A 126 -9.53 -6.26 12.90
N THR A 127 -9.49 -7.59 13.09
CA THR A 127 -8.90 -8.25 14.28
C THR A 127 -8.03 -9.46 13.89
N MET A 128 -6.81 -9.57 14.46
CA MET A 128 -5.83 -10.63 14.15
C MET A 128 -6.05 -11.92 14.96
N VAL A 129 -5.89 -13.10 14.33
CA VAL A 129 -5.82 -14.44 14.97
C VAL A 129 -5.01 -15.38 14.06
N ALA A 130 -4.27 -16.38 14.58
CA ALA A 130 -3.48 -17.38 13.81
C ALA A 130 -4.16 -18.78 13.79
N ILE A 131 -3.64 -19.76 12.99
CA ILE A 131 -3.56 -21.24 13.21
C ILE A 131 -3.35 -22.08 11.90
N GLU A 132 -2.29 -22.91 11.91
CA GLU A 132 -2.00 -24.27 11.35
C GLU A 132 -2.67 -24.86 10.06
N GLY A 133 -1.89 -25.01 8.97
CA GLY A 133 -1.21 -26.29 8.59
C GLY A 133 -1.82 -27.32 7.60
N GLY A 134 -1.25 -27.48 6.39
CA GLY A 134 -1.42 -28.67 5.50
C GLY A 134 -0.73 -28.57 4.11
N GLU A 135 -0.09 -29.66 3.62
CA GLU A 135 0.65 -29.79 2.33
C GLU A 135 -0.25 -30.40 1.18
N PRO A 136 0.13 -30.63 -0.12
CA PRO A 136 1.50 -30.74 -0.73
C PRO A 136 1.72 -30.48 -2.29
N VAL A 137 2.91 -30.86 -2.80
CA VAL A 137 3.33 -31.27 -4.20
C VAL A 137 3.56 -30.22 -5.33
N GLU A 138 4.56 -30.53 -6.20
CA GLU A 138 5.18 -29.73 -7.29
C GLU A 138 4.69 -30.02 -8.74
N ILE A 139 4.93 -29.07 -9.67
CA ILE A 139 5.13 -29.22 -11.15
C ILE A 139 5.77 -27.91 -11.68
N ASP A 140 7.02 -27.91 -12.17
CA ASP A 140 7.54 -28.22 -13.53
C ASP A 140 7.38 -27.10 -14.59
N ALA A 141 8.42 -26.89 -15.42
CA ALA A 141 8.74 -25.62 -16.08
C ALA A 141 8.76 -25.66 -17.63
N GLY A 142 8.11 -24.68 -18.27
CA GLY A 142 7.95 -24.59 -19.74
C GLY A 142 8.71 -23.46 -20.43
N SER A 143 9.59 -23.83 -21.35
CA SER A 143 10.50 -23.00 -22.18
C SER A 143 9.88 -21.78 -22.92
N THR A 144 10.66 -20.70 -23.03
CA THR A 144 10.37 -19.48 -23.80
C THR A 144 10.77 -19.60 -25.28
N ARG A 145 9.90 -19.08 -26.19
CA ARG A 145 10.28 -18.76 -27.57
C ARG A 145 9.39 -17.66 -28.16
N GLU A 146 9.99 -16.65 -28.77
CA GLU A 146 9.26 -15.53 -29.39
C GLU A 146 8.56 -15.94 -30.69
N VAL A 147 7.35 -15.41 -30.93
CA VAL A 147 6.63 -15.51 -32.21
C VAL A 147 6.01 -14.15 -32.57
N PRO A 148 6.28 -13.58 -33.76
CA PRO A 148 5.70 -12.31 -34.20
C PRO A 148 4.18 -12.37 -34.37
N GLY A 149 3.47 -11.34 -33.90
CA GLY A 149 2.02 -11.17 -34.08
C GLY A 149 1.65 -10.33 -35.31
N PRO A 150 0.34 -10.27 -35.68
CA PRO A 150 -0.12 -9.55 -36.87
C PRO A 150 0.11 -8.03 -36.81
N LYS A 151 0.24 -7.40 -37.99
CA LYS A 151 0.60 -5.98 -38.18
C LYS A 151 -0.14 -5.02 -37.23
N GLY A 152 0.63 -4.20 -36.51
CA GLY A 152 0.14 -2.95 -35.90
C GLY A 152 -0.13 -2.96 -34.40
N SER A 153 -0.06 -4.11 -33.71
CA SER A 153 -0.16 -4.13 -32.24
C SER A 153 1.17 -4.52 -31.58
N LEU A 154 1.74 -3.59 -30.79
CA LEU A 154 2.91 -3.86 -29.96
C LEU A 154 2.64 -5.06 -29.04
N ARG A 155 3.58 -6.01 -29.03
CA ARG A 155 3.58 -7.17 -28.15
C ARG A 155 4.90 -7.22 -27.38
N ILE A 156 4.81 -7.47 -26.07
CA ILE A 156 5.94 -7.65 -25.15
C ILE A 156 5.58 -8.87 -24.28
N ALA A 157 6.52 -9.80 -24.08
CA ALA A 157 6.29 -11.10 -23.43
C ALA A 157 4.99 -11.81 -23.89
N GLY A 158 4.72 -11.80 -25.21
CA GLY A 158 3.50 -12.38 -25.81
C GLY A 158 2.20 -11.57 -25.60
N LEU A 159 2.19 -10.57 -24.72
CA LEU A 159 1.01 -9.77 -24.40
C LEU A 159 0.84 -8.56 -25.32
N ARG A 160 -0.39 -8.34 -25.84
CA ARG A 160 -0.73 -7.14 -26.63
C ARG A 160 -0.84 -5.91 -25.72
N ILE A 161 -0.02 -4.90 -25.99
CA ILE A 161 0.01 -3.65 -25.24
C ILE A 161 -0.99 -2.65 -25.83
N THR A 162 -1.86 -2.10 -24.98
CA THR A 162 -2.88 -1.10 -25.34
C THR A 162 -2.47 0.28 -24.86
N ASN A 163 -2.75 1.30 -25.67
CA ASN A 163 -2.37 2.70 -25.47
C ASN A 163 -0.86 2.89 -25.14
N PRO A 164 0.08 2.32 -25.93
CA PRO A 164 1.51 2.36 -25.59
C PRO A 164 2.09 3.78 -25.55
N GLN A 165 1.57 4.72 -26.34
CA GLN A 165 2.00 6.13 -26.37
C GLN A 165 1.42 6.98 -25.22
N ARG A 166 0.58 6.43 -24.33
CA ARG A 166 0.05 7.19 -23.20
C ARG A 166 1.20 7.59 -22.28
N VAL A 167 1.36 8.88 -22.04
CA VAL A 167 2.30 9.41 -21.04
C VAL A 167 1.88 8.91 -19.66
N MET A 168 2.84 8.37 -18.91
CA MET A 168 2.68 7.88 -17.54
C MET A 168 3.23 8.87 -16.53
N ASP A 169 4.26 9.64 -16.88
CA ASP A 169 4.81 10.73 -16.10
C ASP A 169 4.95 11.98 -16.97
N GLU A 170 4.24 13.03 -16.61
CA GLU A 170 4.21 14.31 -17.34
C GLU A 170 5.52 15.11 -17.18
N VAL A 171 6.33 14.82 -16.16
CA VAL A 171 7.60 15.53 -15.90
C VAL A 171 8.73 14.98 -16.77
N THR A 172 8.88 13.66 -16.84
CA THR A 172 9.90 13.00 -17.68
C THR A 172 9.44 12.73 -19.11
N GLY A 173 8.12 12.70 -19.35
CA GLY A 173 7.51 12.29 -20.61
C GLY A 173 7.45 10.77 -20.83
N HIS A 174 7.89 9.95 -19.86
CA HIS A 174 7.91 8.49 -20.00
C HIS A 174 6.50 7.93 -20.25
N THR A 175 6.44 6.98 -21.17
CA THR A 175 5.22 6.40 -21.69
C THR A 175 4.91 5.02 -21.12
N LYS A 176 3.66 4.57 -21.31
CA LYS A 176 3.22 3.22 -20.94
C LYS A 176 4.04 2.14 -21.64
N ARG A 177 4.50 2.39 -22.87
CA ARG A 177 5.42 1.51 -23.58
C ARG A 177 6.70 1.29 -22.78
N GLU A 178 7.37 2.36 -22.38
CA GLU A 178 8.65 2.30 -21.65
C GLU A 178 8.50 1.62 -20.29
N LEU A 179 7.40 1.87 -19.57
CA LEU A 179 7.08 1.16 -18.33
C LEU A 179 6.98 -0.37 -18.53
N VAL A 180 6.34 -0.81 -19.61
CA VAL A 180 6.20 -2.24 -19.93
C VAL A 180 7.52 -2.84 -20.42
N GLU A 181 8.28 -2.11 -21.24
CA GLU A 181 9.61 -2.53 -21.69
C GLU A 181 10.59 -2.64 -20.51
N TYR A 182 10.53 -1.73 -19.54
CA TYR A 182 11.29 -1.78 -18.29
C TYR A 182 10.93 -3.04 -17.47
N TYR A 183 9.64 -3.31 -17.25
CA TYR A 183 9.18 -4.49 -16.49
C TYR A 183 9.62 -5.81 -17.15
N ALA A 184 9.62 -5.90 -18.48
CA ALA A 184 10.20 -7.04 -19.19
C ALA A 184 11.72 -7.15 -18.98
N ALA A 185 12.45 -6.04 -19.15
CA ALA A 185 13.91 -6.00 -19.02
C ALA A 185 14.43 -6.40 -17.62
N ILE A 186 13.69 -6.06 -16.55
CA ILE A 186 14.05 -6.42 -15.18
C ILE A 186 13.53 -7.79 -14.73
N ALA A 187 12.74 -8.51 -15.54
CA ALA A 187 11.99 -9.68 -15.08
C ALA A 187 12.86 -10.75 -14.39
N GLN A 188 14.01 -11.09 -14.98
CA GLN A 188 14.97 -12.05 -14.40
C GLN A 188 15.50 -11.65 -13.00
N TRP A 189 15.55 -10.35 -12.70
CA TRP A 189 16.02 -9.80 -11.41
C TRP A 189 14.89 -9.55 -10.43
N ALA A 190 13.71 -9.16 -10.92
CA ALA A 190 12.54 -8.87 -10.10
C ALA A 190 11.87 -10.15 -9.60
N LEU A 191 11.69 -11.16 -10.47
CA LEU A 191 10.91 -12.36 -10.14
C LEU A 191 11.40 -13.13 -8.89
N PRO A 192 12.72 -13.32 -8.65
CA PRO A 192 13.21 -13.92 -7.39
C PRO A 192 12.75 -13.20 -6.10
N HIS A 193 12.41 -11.90 -6.20
CA HIS A 193 11.91 -11.10 -5.09
C HIS A 193 10.39 -10.96 -5.04
N LEU A 194 9.66 -11.44 -6.06
CA LEU A 194 8.20 -11.41 -6.17
C LEU A 194 7.55 -12.81 -6.07
N HIS A 195 8.28 -13.86 -6.44
CA HIS A 195 7.76 -15.22 -6.58
C HIS A 195 7.08 -15.72 -5.29
N ASN A 196 5.84 -16.19 -5.43
CA ASN A 196 4.94 -16.64 -4.37
C ASN A 196 4.66 -15.62 -3.26
N ARG A 197 5.05 -14.34 -3.39
CA ARG A 197 4.76 -13.31 -2.38
C ARG A 197 3.42 -12.65 -2.67
N PRO A 198 2.48 -12.62 -1.71
CA PRO A 198 1.28 -11.81 -1.81
C PRO A 198 1.60 -10.36 -2.19
N LEU A 199 0.87 -9.86 -3.19
CA LEU A 199 1.05 -8.54 -3.79
C LEU A 199 -0.05 -7.57 -3.37
N ALA A 200 0.33 -6.32 -3.20
CA ALA A 200 -0.59 -5.18 -3.29
C ALA A 200 -0.04 -4.18 -4.33
N LEU A 201 -0.91 -3.73 -5.22
CA LEU A 201 -0.52 -3.07 -6.46
C LEU A 201 -0.99 -1.63 -6.48
N VAL A 202 -0.12 -0.67 -6.82
CA VAL A 202 -0.53 0.71 -7.14
C VAL A 202 -0.62 0.84 -8.65
N ARG A 203 -1.80 1.15 -9.16
CA ARG A 203 -2.10 1.39 -10.58
C ARG A 203 -2.29 2.87 -10.84
N ALA A 204 -1.72 3.35 -11.94
CA ALA A 204 -1.86 4.72 -12.44
C ALA A 204 -2.48 4.73 -13.86
N PRO A 205 -3.81 4.50 -14.00
CA PRO A 205 -4.46 4.39 -15.32
C PRO A 205 -4.35 5.67 -16.17
N ASP A 206 -4.29 6.84 -15.53
CA ASP A 206 -4.19 8.14 -16.19
C ASP A 206 -2.81 8.80 -16.02
N GLY A 207 -1.80 8.03 -15.57
CA GLY A 207 -0.46 8.54 -15.22
C GLY A 207 -0.31 8.84 -13.72
N ILE A 208 0.93 9.00 -13.26
CA ILE A 208 1.30 9.10 -11.83
C ILE A 208 0.85 10.41 -11.17
N THR A 209 0.56 11.45 -11.96
CA THR A 209 -0.08 12.70 -11.51
C THR A 209 -1.61 12.60 -11.46
N GLY A 210 -2.18 11.50 -11.96
CA GLY A 210 -3.61 11.20 -11.98
C GLY A 210 -4.12 10.53 -10.71
N GLU A 211 -5.24 9.80 -10.84
CA GLU A 211 -5.78 8.99 -9.74
C GLU A 211 -5.04 7.66 -9.64
N LEU A 212 -4.62 7.31 -8.42
CA LEU A 212 -3.91 6.08 -8.09
C LEU A 212 -4.87 5.08 -7.45
N PHE A 213 -4.92 3.86 -8.00
CA PHE A 213 -5.81 2.78 -7.56
C PHE A 213 -5.01 1.70 -6.87
N PHE A 214 -5.38 1.35 -5.63
CA PHE A 214 -4.72 0.29 -4.87
C PHE A 214 -5.51 -1.03 -4.94
N GLN A 215 -4.86 -2.09 -5.38
CA GLN A 215 -5.47 -3.39 -5.64
C GLN A 215 -4.74 -4.51 -4.88
N LYS A 216 -5.44 -5.16 -3.95
CA LYS A 216 -4.97 -6.33 -3.17
C LYS A 216 -5.50 -7.68 -3.71
N HIS A 217 -6.61 -7.64 -4.46
CA HIS A 217 -7.39 -8.81 -4.88
C HIS A 217 -7.79 -8.73 -6.36
N SER A 218 -8.26 -9.82 -6.96
CA SER A 218 -8.71 -9.81 -8.36
C SER A 218 -9.96 -8.97 -8.57
N GLU A 219 -9.94 -8.16 -9.63
CA GLU A 219 -11.11 -7.45 -10.16
C GLU A 219 -11.82 -8.29 -11.23
N LYS A 220 -12.96 -7.80 -11.74
CA LYS A 220 -13.70 -8.41 -12.88
C LYS A 220 -12.92 -8.45 -14.22
N GLY A 221 -11.67 -8.01 -14.24
CA GLY A 221 -10.72 -8.25 -15.33
C GLY A 221 -9.43 -8.85 -14.79
N ARG A 222 -9.17 -10.14 -15.07
CA ARG A 222 -7.91 -10.81 -14.71
C ARG A 222 -6.73 -10.12 -15.40
N ILE A 223 -5.69 -9.82 -14.61
CA ILE A 223 -4.41 -9.37 -15.14
C ILE A 223 -3.70 -10.61 -15.74
N PRO A 224 -3.25 -10.58 -17.01
CA PRO A 224 -2.56 -11.73 -17.60
C PRO A 224 -1.34 -12.17 -16.80
N GLY A 225 -1.11 -13.48 -16.70
CA GLY A 225 -0.04 -14.11 -15.92
C GLY A 225 -0.15 -14.01 -14.39
N VAL A 226 -0.87 -13.02 -13.84
CA VAL A 226 -1.11 -12.90 -12.40
C VAL A 226 -2.10 -13.96 -11.94
N THR A 227 -1.74 -14.68 -10.88
CA THR A 227 -2.55 -15.73 -10.28
C THR A 227 -2.92 -15.40 -8.85
N GLU A 228 -3.80 -16.20 -8.26
CA GLU A 228 -4.17 -16.10 -6.85
C GLU A 228 -3.57 -17.27 -6.08
N LEU A 229 -3.17 -17.04 -4.83
CA LEU A 229 -2.82 -18.13 -3.91
C LEU A 229 -4.07 -18.95 -3.55
N PRO A 230 -3.90 -20.24 -3.22
CA PRO A 230 -4.99 -21.08 -2.70
C PRO A 230 -5.68 -20.38 -1.50
N PRO A 231 -7.02 -20.26 -1.47
CA PRO A 231 -7.75 -19.63 -0.37
C PRO A 231 -7.44 -20.24 1.00
N GLU A 232 -7.06 -21.51 1.03
CA GLU A 232 -6.68 -22.29 2.21
C GLU A 232 -5.44 -21.72 2.93
N LEU A 233 -4.57 -20.98 2.22
CA LEU A 233 -3.43 -20.26 2.81
C LEU A 233 -3.87 -18.97 3.54
N HIS A 234 -5.09 -18.49 3.32
CA HIS A 234 -5.58 -17.24 3.93
C HIS A 234 -7.12 -17.28 4.16
N PRO A 235 -7.66 -18.29 4.87
CA PRO A 235 -9.04 -18.77 4.73
C PRO A 235 -10.15 -17.85 5.29
N ARG A 236 -9.78 -16.71 5.88
CA ARG A 236 -10.73 -15.70 6.41
C ARG A 236 -10.72 -14.39 5.62
N HIS A 237 -10.02 -14.36 4.50
CA HIS A 237 -9.80 -13.17 3.68
C HIS A 237 -9.93 -13.52 2.19
N PRO A 238 -10.10 -12.53 1.30
CA PRO A 238 -10.13 -12.81 -0.14
C PRO A 238 -8.75 -13.29 -0.64
N PRO A 239 -8.70 -14.04 -1.76
CA PRO A 239 -7.45 -14.57 -2.30
C PRO A 239 -6.40 -13.50 -2.58
N LEU A 240 -5.14 -13.89 -2.37
CA LEU A 240 -3.98 -13.00 -2.48
C LEU A 240 -3.35 -13.10 -3.87
N LEU A 241 -3.13 -11.97 -4.52
CA LEU A 241 -2.48 -11.90 -5.85
C LEU A 241 -0.99 -12.28 -5.76
N VAL A 242 -0.49 -13.03 -6.74
CA VAL A 242 0.94 -13.34 -6.93
C VAL A 242 1.36 -13.23 -8.39
N ALA A 243 2.62 -12.85 -8.63
CA ALA A 243 3.22 -12.74 -9.96
C ALA A 243 4.48 -13.62 -10.05
N ASN A 244 4.32 -14.80 -10.64
CA ASN A 244 5.35 -15.85 -10.68
C ASN A 244 6.05 -15.97 -12.05
N SER A 245 5.67 -15.17 -13.04
CA SER A 245 6.19 -15.25 -14.42
C SER A 245 6.46 -13.88 -15.03
N GLU A 246 7.27 -13.85 -16.09
CA GLU A 246 7.49 -12.65 -16.90
C GLU A 246 6.17 -12.12 -17.49
N GLU A 247 5.28 -13.01 -17.95
CA GLU A 247 3.93 -12.64 -18.39
C GLU A 247 3.16 -11.90 -17.29
N ALA A 248 3.23 -12.37 -16.04
CA ALA A 248 2.58 -11.71 -14.91
C ALA A 248 3.12 -10.29 -14.72
N LEU A 249 4.45 -10.12 -14.73
CA LEU A 249 5.09 -8.83 -14.53
C LEU A 249 4.76 -7.84 -15.66
N VAL A 250 4.84 -8.27 -16.92
CA VAL A 250 4.43 -7.49 -18.09
C VAL A 250 2.92 -7.22 -18.07
N GLY A 251 2.12 -8.16 -17.55
CA GLY A 251 0.68 -8.02 -17.31
C GLY A 251 0.34 -6.90 -16.33
N LEU A 252 1.08 -6.82 -15.21
CA LEU A 252 0.96 -5.73 -14.23
C LEU A 252 1.23 -4.37 -14.89
N ALA A 253 2.37 -4.20 -15.57
CA ALA A 253 2.70 -2.94 -16.26
C ALA A 253 1.68 -2.60 -17.37
N ARG A 254 1.17 -3.60 -18.11
CA ARG A 254 0.10 -3.43 -19.11
C ARG A 254 -1.19 -2.90 -18.49
N MET A 255 -1.46 -3.23 -17.21
CA MET A 255 -2.58 -2.71 -16.42
C MET A 255 -2.27 -1.39 -15.71
N SER A 256 -1.12 -0.77 -16.03
CA SER A 256 -0.64 0.49 -15.47
C SER A 256 -0.19 0.40 -14.01
N VAL A 257 0.17 -0.80 -13.53
CA VAL A 257 0.83 -0.95 -12.23
C VAL A 257 2.18 -0.26 -12.29
N VAL A 258 2.39 0.69 -11.37
CA VAL A 258 3.64 1.46 -11.23
C VAL A 258 4.43 1.04 -9.98
N GLU A 259 3.75 0.54 -8.94
CA GLU A 259 4.38 -0.01 -7.74
C GLU A 259 3.85 -1.41 -7.43
N ILE A 260 4.76 -2.30 -7.03
CA ILE A 260 4.46 -3.65 -6.54
C ILE A 260 4.93 -3.74 -5.08
N HIS A 261 3.98 -3.75 -4.15
CA HIS A 261 4.23 -3.99 -2.74
C HIS A 261 4.14 -5.50 -2.47
N THR A 262 5.09 -6.05 -1.73
CA THR A 262 5.20 -7.50 -1.47
C THR A 262 5.26 -7.79 0.01
N TRP A 263 4.60 -8.87 0.45
CA TRP A 263 4.75 -9.37 1.81
C TRP A 263 6.18 -9.85 2.09
N ASN A 264 6.55 -9.83 3.36
CA ASN A 264 7.84 -10.35 3.85
C ASN A 264 7.84 -11.87 4.10
N ALA A 265 6.72 -12.54 3.85
CA ALA A 265 6.62 -14.00 3.69
C ALA A 265 6.24 -14.34 2.23
N ALA A 266 6.33 -15.62 1.87
CA ALA A 266 5.97 -16.14 0.55
C ALA A 266 5.28 -17.50 0.71
N ALA A 267 4.32 -17.83 -0.16
CA ALA A 267 3.66 -19.13 -0.14
C ALA A 267 4.66 -20.30 -0.30
N PRO A 268 4.38 -21.49 0.29
CA PRO A 268 3.13 -21.85 0.98
C PRO A 268 2.99 -21.27 2.39
N ASP A 269 4.08 -21.09 3.13
CA ASP A 269 4.03 -20.66 4.53
C ASP A 269 4.00 -19.12 4.67
N LEU A 270 2.82 -18.56 4.93
CA LEU A 270 2.64 -17.11 5.08
C LEU A 270 2.88 -16.61 6.52
N GLU A 271 3.17 -17.48 7.48
CA GLU A 271 3.31 -17.15 8.90
C GLU A 271 4.75 -16.84 9.31
N HIS A 272 5.74 -17.44 8.63
CA HIS A 272 7.16 -17.22 8.93
C HIS A 272 7.83 -16.35 7.85
N PRO A 273 8.03 -15.04 8.07
CA PRO A 273 8.73 -14.19 7.13
C PRO A 273 10.15 -14.67 6.82
N ASP A 274 10.55 -14.54 5.56
CA ASP A 274 11.88 -14.89 5.04
C ASP A 274 12.79 -13.66 4.88
N ARG A 275 12.30 -12.48 5.27
CA ARG A 275 13.08 -11.24 5.33
C ARG A 275 12.49 -10.25 6.33
N ILE A 276 13.34 -9.39 6.87
CA ILE A 276 12.96 -8.13 7.49
C ILE A 276 13.37 -7.00 6.56
N ILE A 277 12.59 -5.92 6.56
CA ILE A 277 12.93 -4.67 5.88
C ILE A 277 12.90 -3.58 6.94
N PHE A 278 14.05 -2.98 7.21
CA PHE A 278 14.14 -1.73 7.94
C PHE A 278 13.92 -0.60 6.95
N ASP A 279 12.89 0.22 7.18
CA ASP A 279 12.62 1.41 6.38
C ASP A 279 13.23 2.63 7.08
N LEU A 280 14.06 3.36 6.33
CA LEU A 280 14.78 4.53 6.79
C LEU A 280 14.24 5.74 6.02
N ASP A 281 13.34 6.47 6.66
CA ASP A 281 12.81 7.75 6.18
C ASP A 281 13.68 8.93 6.65
N PRO A 282 13.97 9.92 5.78
CA PRO A 282 14.65 11.14 6.20
C PRO A 282 13.78 11.99 7.12
N ASP A 283 14.41 12.57 8.15
CA ASP A 283 13.82 13.69 8.86
C ASP A 283 14.13 14.98 8.06
N PRO A 284 13.14 15.79 7.64
CA PRO A 284 13.38 17.05 6.94
C PRO A 284 14.23 18.08 7.71
N ALA A 285 14.40 17.89 9.03
CA ALA A 285 15.29 18.72 9.85
C ALA A 285 16.76 18.27 9.81
N LEU A 286 17.08 17.11 9.22
CA LEU A 286 18.43 16.55 9.16
C LEU A 286 19.00 16.61 7.72
N PRO A 287 20.32 16.79 7.56
CA PRO A 287 20.97 16.69 6.25
C PRO A 287 20.96 15.24 5.75
N TRP A 288 20.97 15.06 4.43
CA TRP A 288 21.00 13.72 3.80
C TRP A 288 22.17 12.82 4.26
N THR A 289 23.28 13.40 4.70
CA THR A 289 24.41 12.64 5.29
C THR A 289 24.00 11.84 6.52
N ALA A 290 23.03 12.32 7.32
CA ALA A 290 22.49 11.59 8.46
C ALA A 290 21.82 10.26 8.04
N MET A 291 21.25 10.18 6.83
CA MET A 291 20.69 8.94 6.29
C MET A 291 21.77 7.92 5.95
N LEU A 292 22.89 8.39 5.39
CA LEU A 292 24.05 7.54 5.09
C LEU A 292 24.71 7.03 6.38
N GLU A 293 24.81 7.89 7.39
CA GLU A 293 25.29 7.53 8.74
C GLU A 293 24.36 6.53 9.42
N ALA A 294 23.04 6.75 9.39
CA ALA A 294 22.05 5.84 9.96
C ALA A 294 22.06 4.46 9.29
N ALA A 295 22.11 4.43 7.95
CA ALA A 295 22.21 3.19 7.19
C ALA A 295 23.52 2.44 7.47
N SER A 296 24.63 3.17 7.61
CA SER A 296 25.95 2.61 7.95
C SER A 296 25.98 2.04 9.37
N LEU A 297 25.38 2.73 10.36
CA LEU A 297 25.29 2.21 11.72
C LEU A 297 24.41 0.95 11.79
N MET A 298 23.28 0.95 11.09
CA MET A 298 22.42 -0.24 10.99
C MET A 298 23.17 -1.42 10.35
N LYS A 299 23.98 -1.17 9.31
CA LYS A 299 24.83 -2.21 8.70
C LYS A 299 25.82 -2.81 9.71
N VAL A 300 26.52 -1.97 10.48
CA VAL A 300 27.46 -2.42 11.53
C VAL A 300 26.73 -3.21 12.62
N ALA A 301 25.60 -2.71 13.11
CA ALA A 301 24.80 -3.38 14.15
C ALA A 301 24.30 -4.77 13.71
N LEU A 302 23.89 -4.91 12.45
CA LEU A 302 23.46 -6.19 11.87
C LEU A 302 24.66 -7.13 11.65
N ASP A 303 25.81 -6.62 11.22
CA ASP A 303 27.05 -7.41 11.09
C ASP A 303 27.56 -7.93 12.45
N GLU A 304 27.49 -7.12 13.52
CA GLU A 304 27.87 -7.50 14.90
C GLU A 304 27.11 -8.75 15.40
N ILE A 305 25.86 -8.92 14.96
CA ILE A 305 25.00 -10.08 15.30
C ILE A 305 24.95 -11.14 14.17
N GLY A 306 25.83 -11.05 13.17
CA GLY A 306 25.97 -12.04 12.10
C GLY A 306 24.89 -12.02 11.02
N LEU A 307 24.07 -10.96 10.94
CA LEU A 307 23.01 -10.82 9.94
C LEU A 307 23.49 -10.06 8.70
N ARG A 308 23.47 -10.75 7.56
CA ARG A 308 23.69 -10.11 6.25
C ARG A 308 22.56 -9.13 5.96
N SER A 309 22.91 -7.97 5.42
CA SER A 309 21.93 -6.92 5.09
C SER A 309 22.30 -6.21 3.78
N PHE A 310 21.27 -5.79 3.04
CA PHE A 310 21.37 -5.25 1.69
C PHE A 310 20.58 -3.92 1.59
N PRO A 311 21.23 -2.78 1.34
CA PRO A 311 20.54 -1.52 1.13
C PRO A 311 19.96 -1.44 -0.30
N LYS A 312 18.78 -0.84 -0.42
CA LYS A 312 18.26 -0.26 -1.67
C LYS A 312 17.71 1.13 -1.37
N THR A 313 17.70 2.03 -2.35
CA THR A 313 16.86 3.24 -2.27
C THR A 313 15.37 2.85 -2.26
N SER A 314 14.51 3.67 -1.67
CA SER A 314 13.05 3.41 -1.71
C SER A 314 12.45 3.71 -3.09
N GLY A 315 13.01 4.69 -3.80
CA GLY A 315 12.43 5.29 -5.01
C GLY A 315 11.68 6.59 -4.70
N GLY A 316 11.32 6.81 -3.44
CA GLY A 316 10.99 8.12 -2.88
C GLY A 316 12.18 8.72 -2.16
N GLU A 317 11.97 9.24 -0.94
CA GLU A 317 12.97 10.00 -0.20
C GLU A 317 13.92 9.15 0.68
N GLY A 318 13.70 7.83 0.80
CA GLY A 318 14.32 6.99 1.83
C GLY A 318 15.18 5.82 1.36
N PHE A 319 15.59 4.98 2.31
CA PHE A 319 16.33 3.72 2.09
C PHE A 319 15.60 2.54 2.73
N HIS A 320 15.61 1.38 2.09
CA HIS A 320 15.24 0.12 2.71
C HIS A 320 16.51 -0.70 2.94
N ILE A 321 16.69 -1.25 4.15
CA ILE A 321 17.74 -2.24 4.45
C ILE A 321 17.06 -3.60 4.61
N VAL A 322 17.30 -4.49 3.66
CA VAL A 322 16.70 -5.83 3.60
C VAL A 322 17.62 -6.84 4.27
N VAL A 323 17.08 -7.59 5.23
CA VAL A 323 17.76 -8.66 5.98
C VAL A 323 17.08 -9.98 5.67
N PRO A 324 17.66 -10.89 4.85
CA PRO A 324 17.09 -12.21 4.64
C PRO A 324 17.17 -13.06 5.92
N LEU A 325 16.09 -13.78 6.22
CA LEU A 325 15.95 -14.67 7.36
C LEU A 325 15.77 -16.12 6.91
N THR A 326 16.05 -17.07 7.81
CA THR A 326 15.52 -18.42 7.68
C THR A 326 14.10 -18.44 8.21
N ARG A 327 13.16 -19.03 7.46
CA ARG A 327 11.73 -19.11 7.78
C ARG A 327 11.50 -20.00 9.01
N ARG A 328 11.57 -19.40 10.19
CA ARG A 328 11.47 -20.07 11.50
C ARG A 328 10.78 -19.21 12.55
N GLN A 329 11.01 -17.90 12.52
CA GLN A 329 10.39 -16.94 13.42
C GLN A 329 9.03 -16.51 12.85
N GLY A 330 8.02 -16.42 13.71
CA GLY A 330 6.72 -15.87 13.33
C GLY A 330 6.73 -14.35 13.22
N TRP A 331 5.67 -13.77 12.65
CA TRP A 331 5.49 -12.31 12.53
C TRP A 331 5.76 -11.51 13.81
N SER A 332 5.28 -12.00 14.96
CA SER A 332 5.46 -11.34 16.26
C SER A 332 6.93 -11.26 16.69
N GLU A 333 7.71 -12.33 16.47
CA GLU A 333 9.14 -12.38 16.81
C GLU A 333 9.96 -11.51 15.86
N ALA A 334 9.71 -11.59 14.55
CA ALA A 334 10.36 -10.76 13.55
C ALA A 334 10.12 -9.26 13.81
N LYS A 335 8.89 -8.89 14.20
CA LYS A 335 8.52 -7.54 14.60
C LYS A 335 9.22 -7.11 15.90
N ALA A 336 9.26 -7.97 16.91
CA ALA A 336 9.96 -7.68 18.17
C ALA A 336 11.46 -7.47 17.95
N PHE A 337 12.10 -8.31 17.13
CA PHE A 337 13.50 -8.17 16.76
C PHE A 337 13.79 -6.85 16.02
N ALA A 338 12.94 -6.47 15.06
CA ALA A 338 13.07 -5.17 14.38
C ALA A 338 12.99 -4.00 15.37
N ARG A 339 11.98 -4.00 16.26
CA ARG A 339 11.84 -3.02 17.35
C ARG A 339 13.09 -2.93 18.24
N SER A 340 13.75 -4.05 18.53
CA SER A 340 14.99 -4.08 19.32
C SER A 340 16.20 -3.51 18.58
N CYS A 341 16.38 -3.81 17.29
CA CYS A 341 17.45 -3.24 16.47
C CYS A 341 17.34 -1.72 16.36
N GLU A 342 16.11 -1.23 16.21
CA GLU A 342 15.85 0.19 16.16
C GLU A 342 16.15 0.90 17.50
N ALA A 343 15.73 0.30 18.63
CA ALA A 343 16.03 0.81 19.96
C ALA A 343 17.54 0.86 20.25
N TYR A 344 18.30 -0.13 19.75
CA TYR A 344 19.76 -0.14 19.79
C TYR A 344 20.39 1.02 18.99
N GLY A 345 19.88 1.27 17.76
CA GLY A 345 20.32 2.39 16.93
C GLY A 345 20.10 3.76 17.60
N ALA A 346 18.89 4.00 18.12
CA ALA A 346 18.57 5.19 18.89
C ALA A 346 19.48 5.38 20.12
N GLY A 347 19.78 4.29 20.85
CA GLY A 347 20.65 4.34 22.02
C GLY A 347 22.11 4.70 21.72
N ARG A 348 22.64 4.33 20.54
CA ARG A 348 24.04 4.58 20.16
C ARG A 348 24.27 5.90 19.42
N ALA A 349 23.25 6.46 18.77
CA ALA A 349 23.39 7.66 17.94
C ALA A 349 22.17 8.58 18.03
N ALA A 350 21.73 8.91 19.26
CA ALA A 350 20.56 9.75 19.53
C ALA A 350 20.53 11.12 18.83
N ALA A 351 21.66 11.66 18.36
CA ALA A 351 21.72 12.89 17.55
C ALA A 351 21.37 12.69 16.06
N ILE A 352 21.62 11.49 15.52
CA ILE A 352 21.34 11.11 14.13
C ILE A 352 19.95 10.47 14.03
N PHE A 353 19.61 9.64 15.02
CA PHE A 353 18.34 8.93 15.08
C PHE A 353 17.26 9.76 15.80
N GLY A 354 17.60 10.64 16.75
CA GLY A 354 16.63 11.53 17.40
C GLY A 354 15.86 10.90 18.57
N SER A 355 15.31 11.75 19.45
CA SER A 355 14.60 11.33 20.68
C SER A 355 13.13 10.97 20.48
N ALA A 356 12.58 11.22 19.29
CA ALA A 356 11.31 10.65 18.87
C ALA A 356 11.59 9.36 18.08
N TRP A 357 11.41 8.18 18.67
CA TRP A 357 11.08 6.94 17.94
C TRP A 357 9.85 6.19 18.53
N PRO A 358 8.68 6.84 18.81
CA PRO A 358 7.48 6.11 19.25
C PRO A 358 6.94 5.13 18.21
#